data_AF-A0A7V9VG25-F1
#
_entry.id   AF-A0A7V9VG25-F1
#
_cell.length_a   1.000
_cell.length_b   1.000
_cell.length_c   1.000
_cell.angle_alpha   90.00
_cell.angle_beta   90.00
_cell.angle_gamma   90.00
#
_symmetry.space_group_name_H-M   'P 1'
#
loop_
_entity.id
_entity.type
_entity.pdbx_description
1 polymer ?
#
loop_
_entity_poly.entity_id
_entity_poly.type
_entity_poly.pdbx_seq_one_letter_code
_entity_poly.pdbx_strand_id
1 'polypeptide(L)'
;VTAIYEAAYALVDADRSLGVHLGDSPRWDIDTAQRAGLAAVLYEPGRQTTPVDHEFAPDLVLETFEDAYEPLIDLLERRKAGAIA
;
A
#
# COMPACT_ATOMS: atom_id res chain seq x y z
N VAL A 1 -4.22 -15.36 3.20
CA VAL A 1 -4.74 -14.24 2.39
C VAL A 1 -3.65 -13.68 1.47
N THR A 2 -2.38 -13.67 1.87
CA THR A 2 -1.23 -13.23 1.04
C THR A 2 -1.08 -13.96 -0.31
N ALA A 3 -1.62 -15.18 -0.44
CA ALA A 3 -1.64 -15.95 -1.69
C ALA A 3 -2.24 -15.20 -2.89
N ILE A 4 -3.12 -14.21 -2.65
CA ILE A 4 -3.65 -13.36 -3.74
C ILE A 4 -2.53 -12.55 -4.41
N TYR A 5 -1.55 -12.05 -3.66
CA TYR A 5 -0.42 -11.31 -4.19
C TYR A 5 0.58 -12.23 -4.89
N GLU A 6 0.78 -13.46 -4.38
CA GLU A 6 1.60 -14.47 -5.09
C GLU A 6 1.03 -14.77 -6.47
N ALA A 7 -0.28 -15.02 -6.55
CA ALA A 7 -0.95 -15.26 -7.82
C ALA A 7 -0.90 -14.03 -8.74
N ALA A 8 -1.17 -12.84 -8.22
CA ALA A 8 -1.19 -11.61 -9.01
C ALA A 8 0.18 -11.28 -9.61
N TYR A 9 1.26 -11.38 -8.84
CA TYR A 9 2.61 -11.07 -9.31
C TYR A 9 3.16 -12.15 -10.25
N ALA A 10 2.78 -13.42 -10.04
CA ALA A 10 3.12 -14.50 -10.97
C ALA A 10 2.50 -14.31 -12.36
N LEU A 11 1.31 -13.70 -12.46
CA LEU A 11 0.65 -13.42 -13.75
C LEU A 11 1.41 -12.39 -14.60
N VAL A 12 2.17 -11.51 -13.97
CA VAL A 12 2.85 -10.39 -14.63
C VAL A 12 4.38 -10.48 -14.56
N ASP A 13 4.92 -11.57 -14.02
CA ASP A 13 6.37 -11.80 -13.80
C ASP A 13 7.05 -10.61 -13.11
N ALA A 14 6.40 -10.07 -12.07
CA ALA A 14 6.88 -8.90 -11.34
C ALA A 14 7.47 -9.28 -9.97
N ASP A 15 8.46 -8.51 -9.53
CA ASP A 15 8.98 -8.60 -8.16
C ASP A 15 8.02 -7.92 -7.18
N ARG A 16 7.50 -8.73 -6.24
CA ARG A 16 6.60 -8.28 -5.18
C ARG A 16 7.25 -7.29 -4.22
N SER A 17 8.58 -7.33 -4.05
CA SER A 17 9.30 -6.40 -3.16
C SER A 17 9.20 -4.95 -3.64
N LEU A 18 8.92 -4.72 -4.92
CA LEU A 18 8.69 -3.38 -5.49
C LEU A 18 7.20 -3.01 -5.51
N GLY A 19 6.34 -3.88 -4.98
CA GLY A 19 4.91 -3.78 -5.04
C GLY A 19 4.32 -2.73 -4.10
N VAL A 20 3.28 -2.05 -4.59
CA VAL A 20 2.43 -1.17 -3.79
C VAL A 20 0.99 -1.64 -3.91
N HIS A 21 0.31 -1.77 -2.78
CA HIS A 21 -1.12 -2.02 -2.74
C HIS A 21 -1.85 -0.76 -2.27
N LEU A 22 -2.88 -0.36 -3.00
CA LEU A 22 -3.75 0.75 -2.64
C LEU A 22 -5.15 0.21 -2.36
N GLY A 23 -5.68 0.54 -1.19
CA GLY A 23 -7.00 0.10 -0.75
C GLY A 23 -7.60 1.01 0.30
N ASP A 24 -8.89 0.84 0.56
CA ASP A 24 -9.69 1.67 1.47
C ASP A 24 -10.03 0.95 2.78
N SER A 25 -9.68 -0.33 2.90
CA SER A 25 -9.91 -1.15 4.08
C SER A 25 -8.65 -1.26 4.93
N PRO A 26 -8.58 -0.57 6.08
CA PRO A 26 -7.40 -0.55 6.93
C PRO A 26 -6.92 -1.96 7.34
N ARG A 27 -7.85 -2.86 7.71
CA ARG A 27 -7.50 -4.21 8.16
C ARG A 27 -7.28 -5.20 7.03
N TRP A 28 -8.01 -5.09 5.92
CA TRP A 28 -7.92 -6.09 4.85
C TRP A 28 -6.87 -5.74 3.81
N ASP A 29 -6.72 -4.46 3.49
CA ASP A 29 -5.81 -4.02 2.43
C ASP A 29 -4.43 -3.75 3.00
N ILE A 30 -4.34 -3.00 4.09
CA ILE A 30 -3.06 -2.54 4.63
C ILE A 30 -2.30 -3.67 5.33
N ASP A 31 -2.88 -4.28 6.36
CA ASP A 31 -2.22 -5.38 7.09
C ASP A 31 -1.92 -6.58 6.18
N THR A 32 -2.82 -6.93 5.25
CA THR A 32 -2.56 -8.06 4.33
C THR A 32 -1.45 -7.73 3.33
N ALA A 33 -1.42 -6.52 2.77
CA ALA A 33 -0.36 -6.10 1.84
C ALA A 33 1.01 -6.08 2.53
N GLN A 34 1.09 -5.51 3.73
CA GLN A 34 2.32 -5.45 4.52
C GLN A 34 2.83 -6.84 4.89
N ARG A 35 1.93 -7.76 5.29
CA ARG A 35 2.30 -9.18 5.52
C ARG A 35 2.77 -9.91 4.26
N ALA A 36 2.38 -9.44 3.08
CA ALA A 36 2.88 -9.94 1.80
C ALA A 36 4.19 -9.26 1.35
N GLY A 37 4.70 -8.28 2.11
CA GLY A 37 5.92 -7.53 1.77
C GLY A 37 5.73 -6.47 0.70
N LEU A 38 4.50 -5.96 0.53
CA LEU A 38 4.22 -4.78 -0.30
C LEU A 38 4.17 -3.54 0.60
N ALA A 39 4.46 -2.37 0.02
CA ALA A 39 4.02 -1.13 0.65
C ALA A 39 2.50 -0.99 0.54
N ALA A 40 1.90 -0.36 1.54
CA ALA A 40 0.47 -0.20 1.64
C ALA A 40 0.07 1.28 1.67
N VAL A 41 -0.85 1.63 0.78
CA VAL A 41 -1.41 2.97 0.64
C VAL A 41 -2.87 2.91 1.04
N LEU A 42 -3.22 3.66 2.08
CA LEU A 42 -4.59 3.77 2.55
C LEU A 42 -5.28 4.93 1.83
N TYR A 43 -6.33 4.61 1.08
CA TYR A 43 -7.20 5.59 0.44
C TYR A 43 -8.39 5.92 1.35
N GLU A 44 -8.46 7.15 1.84
CA GLU A 44 -9.49 7.64 2.75
C GLU A 44 -10.13 8.94 2.22
N PRO A 45 -10.97 8.86 1.18
CA PRO A 45 -11.62 10.04 0.64
C PRO A 45 -12.60 10.66 1.63
N GLY A 46 -12.48 11.97 1.84
CA GLY A 46 -13.42 12.74 2.66
C GLY A 46 -13.42 12.31 4.13
N ARG A 47 -12.26 11.96 4.68
CA ARG A 47 -12.11 11.50 6.07
C ARG A 47 -12.72 12.52 7.06
N GLN A 48 -13.94 12.21 7.53
CA GLN A 48 -14.65 12.98 8.57
C GLN A 48 -14.55 12.32 9.95
N THR A 49 -14.07 11.08 10.02
CA THR A 49 -13.97 10.31 11.26
C THR A 49 -12.55 10.33 11.82
N THR A 50 -12.46 10.45 13.15
CA THR A 50 -11.20 10.34 13.91
C THR A 50 -10.50 9.03 13.50
N PRO A 51 -9.17 9.04 13.28
CA PRO A 51 -8.42 7.83 13.01
C PRO A 51 -8.76 6.79 14.08
N VAL A 52 -9.31 5.65 13.65
CA VAL A 52 -9.48 4.54 14.56
C VAL A 52 -8.07 4.05 14.84
N ASP A 53 -7.67 4.07 16.11
CA ASP A 53 -6.34 3.64 16.51
C ASP A 53 -6.18 2.17 16.15
N HIS A 54 -5.32 1.91 15.18
CA HIS A 54 -5.11 0.61 14.61
C HIS A 54 -3.62 0.27 14.76
N GLU A 55 -3.28 -0.98 15.07
CA GLU A 55 -1.88 -1.43 15.20
C GLU A 55 -1.08 -1.44 13.89
N PHE A 56 -1.67 -0.98 12.77
CA PHE A 56 -0.99 -0.91 11.47
C PHE A 56 -0.77 0.54 11.05
N ALA A 57 0.37 0.77 10.39
CA ALA A 57 0.79 2.07 9.89
C ALA A 57 0.97 1.96 8.37
N PRO A 58 0.03 2.49 7.55
CA PRO A 58 0.23 2.52 6.10
C PRO A 58 1.46 3.37 5.75
N ASP A 59 2.12 3.04 4.65
CA ASP A 59 3.28 3.80 4.15
C ASP A 59 2.88 5.17 3.60
N LEU A 60 1.64 5.29 3.14
CA LEU A 60 1.06 6.52 2.62
C LEU A 60 -0.46 6.53 2.87
N VAL A 61 -1.01 7.71 3.16
CA VAL A 61 -2.46 7.93 3.19
C VAL A 61 -2.80 8.94 2.09
N LEU A 62 -3.81 8.62 1.29
CA LEU A 62 -4.32 9.45 0.21
C LEU A 62 -5.77 9.83 0.48
N GLU A 63 -6.09 11.12 0.39
CA GLU A 63 -7.47 11.62 0.45
C GLU A 63 -8.11 11.70 -0.95
N THR A 64 -7.29 11.77 -2.00
CA THR A 64 -7.72 11.84 -3.41
C THR A 64 -6.72 11.12 -4.30
N PHE A 65 -7.20 10.66 -5.46
CA PHE A 65 -6.34 10.14 -6.53
C PHE A 65 -5.75 11.23 -7.41
N GLU A 66 -6.34 12.43 -7.44
CA GLU A 66 -5.92 13.52 -8.33
C GLU A 66 -4.47 13.95 -8.06
N ASP A 67 -4.08 13.98 -6.78
CA ASP A 67 -2.75 14.37 -6.33
C ASP A 67 -1.86 13.17 -5.91
N ALA A 68 -2.28 11.95 -6.24
CA ALA A 68 -1.60 10.74 -5.79
C ALA A 68 -0.28 10.46 -6.55
N TYR A 69 -0.07 11.08 -7.71
CA TYR A 69 1.04 10.77 -8.60
C TYR A 69 2.41 10.96 -7.92
N GLU A 70 2.72 12.17 -7.46
CA GLU A 70 4.01 12.47 -6.84
C GLU A 70 4.30 11.60 -5.59
N PRO A 71 3.40 11.47 -4.61
CA PRO A 71 3.69 10.66 -3.42
C PRO A 71 3.79 9.16 -3.74
N LEU A 72 3.05 8.64 -4.73
CA LEU A 72 3.21 7.24 -5.16
C LEU A 72 4.55 6.99 -5.85
N ILE A 73 5.02 7.93 -6.67
CA ILE A 73 6.33 7.82 -7.33
C ILE A 73 7.47 7.89 -6.30
N ASP A 74 7.41 8.80 -5.32
CA ASP A 74 8.40 8.86 -4.24
C ASP A 74 8.44 7.54 -3.45
N LEU A 75 7.27 6.99 -3.11
CA LEU A 75 7.18 5.70 -2.42
C LEU A 75 7.87 4.57 -3.22
N LEU A 76 7.59 4.50 -4.52
CA LEU A 76 8.19 3.48 -5.40
C LEU A 76 9.71 3.64 -5.52
N GLU A 77 10.23 4.85 -5.67
CA GLU A 77 11.69 5.08 -5.73
C GLU A 77 12.37 4.75 -4.40
N ARG A 78 11.75 5.07 -3.26
CA ARG A 78 12.25 4.66 -1.93
C ARG A 78 12.30 3.14 -1.77
N ARG A 79 11.30 2.41 -2.24
CA ARG A 79 11.30 0.93 -2.23
C ARG A 79 12.40 0.37 -3.12
N LYS A 80 12.54 0.88 -4.34
CA LYS A 80 13.60 0.50 -5.27
C LYS A 80 15.00 0.76 -4.71
N ALA A 81 15.17 1.81 -3.91
CA ALA A 81 16.41 2.09 -3.21
C ALA A 81 16.64 1.22 -1.95
N GLY A 82 15.67 0.39 -1.55
CA GLY A 82 15.71 -0.42 -0.33
C GLY A 82 15.55 0.39 0.96
N ALA A 83 15.01 1.61 0.88
CA ALA A 83 14.81 2.50 2.02
C ALA A 83 13.53 2.19 2.82
N ILE A 84 12.66 1.33 2.28
CA ILE A 84 11.44 0.84 2.93
C ILE A 84 11.32 -0.65 2.59
N ALA A 85 10.99 -1.47 3.60
CA ALA A 85 10.83 -2.92 3.49
C ALA A 85 9.46 -3.31 2.94
#